data_AF-A0A0C9YWY1-F1
#
_entry.id   AF-A0A0C9YWY1-F1
#
_cell.length_a   1.000
_cell.length_b   1.000
_cell.length_c   1.000
_cell.angle_alpha   90.00
_cell.angle_beta   90.00
_cell.angle_gamma   90.00
#
_symmetry.space_group_name_H-M   'P 1'
#
loop_
_entity.id
_entity.type
_entity.pdbx_description
1 polymer ?
#
loop_
_entity_poly.entity_id
_entity_poly.type
_entity_poly.pdbx_seq_one_letter_code
_entity_poly.pdbx_strand_id
1 'polypeptide(L)'
;SHVDQVARALEELIAIQAPVTTTAAGPVSPGPIDHYFFEDYVSSVTYPTVEDLQLHLNRILKKQGHKDTLDLVSEVEQYGLRLCPSDMHGTNFMVDSNGMIVAIDFGGTSSLLTCFFHYAIIMSCSFNCLLASKVVYPKYPTPEKSHVDALDKARYLLIIGSNNYGEHVSLLSLLRMDTDLNVLARSAAQTSQAQFPNSRKRKMTEYLLVLHIMYSSSLCVSLYYS
;
A
#
# COMPACT_ATOMS: atom_id res chain seq x y z
N SER A 1 -27.01 -12.16 1.92
CA SER A 1 -26.56 -12.00 0.53
C SER A 1 -25.14 -12.56 0.39
N HIS A 2 -24.66 -12.80 -0.84
CA HIS A 2 -23.26 -13.21 -1.08
C HIS A 2 -22.28 -12.21 -0.45
N VAL A 3 -22.56 -10.90 -0.59
CA VAL A 3 -21.78 -9.82 0.02
C VAL A 3 -21.69 -9.94 1.54
N ASP A 4 -22.78 -10.30 2.24
CA ASP A 4 -22.75 -10.47 3.70
C ASP A 4 -21.88 -11.67 4.14
N GLN A 5 -21.86 -12.73 3.34
CA GLN A 5 -21.04 -13.90 3.65
C GLN A 5 -19.55 -13.61 3.40
N VAL A 6 -19.24 -12.86 2.33
CA VAL A 6 -17.87 -12.40 2.04
C VAL A 6 -17.40 -11.41 3.11
N ALA A 7 -18.24 -10.48 3.55
CA ALA A 7 -17.93 -9.58 4.65
C ALA A 7 -17.56 -10.37 5.92
N ARG A 8 -18.36 -11.36 6.32
CA ARG A 8 -18.00 -12.23 7.46
C ARG A 8 -16.71 -13.00 7.26
N ALA A 9 -16.42 -13.49 6.05
CA ALA A 9 -15.14 -14.15 5.76
C ALA A 9 -13.96 -13.17 5.94
N LEU A 10 -14.11 -11.93 5.48
CA LEU A 10 -13.14 -10.86 5.68
C LEU A 10 -12.93 -10.52 7.16
N GLU A 11 -14.00 -10.50 7.95
CA GLU A 11 -13.95 -10.30 9.42
C GLU A 11 -13.14 -11.39 10.13
N GLU A 12 -13.31 -12.65 9.72
CA GLU A 12 -12.52 -13.78 10.23
C GLU A 12 -11.05 -13.67 9.81
N LEU A 13 -10.78 -13.27 8.56
CA LEU A 13 -9.40 -13.11 8.08
C LEU A 13 -8.65 -12.01 8.84
N ILE A 14 -9.23 -10.81 8.99
CA ILE A 14 -8.58 -9.73 9.75
C ILE A 14 -8.44 -10.06 11.25
N ALA A 15 -9.28 -10.95 11.79
CA ALA A 15 -9.14 -11.40 13.17
C ALA A 15 -7.86 -12.23 13.40
N ILE A 16 -7.28 -12.82 12.36
CA ILE A 16 -6.04 -13.59 12.44
C ILE A 16 -4.87 -12.66 12.74
N GLN A 17 -4.25 -12.86 13.90
CA GLN A 17 -3.02 -12.16 14.29
C GLN A 17 -1.81 -12.81 13.65
N ALA A 18 -0.86 -12.00 13.21
CA ALA A 18 0.47 -12.49 12.91
C ALA A 18 1.11 -13.09 14.18
N PRO A 19 2.05 -14.06 14.05
CA PRO A 19 2.82 -14.53 15.19
C PRO A 19 3.46 -13.37 15.96
N VAL A 20 3.54 -13.48 17.29
CA VAL A 20 4.16 -12.44 18.16
C VAL A 20 5.63 -12.18 17.83
N THR A 21 6.28 -13.11 17.12
CA THR A 21 7.65 -12.97 16.61
C THR A 21 7.74 -12.12 15.34
N THR A 22 6.61 -11.79 14.71
CA THR A 22 6.55 -10.96 13.52
C THR A 22 6.60 -9.48 13.91
N THR A 23 7.77 -8.87 13.74
CA THR A 23 8.03 -7.47 14.09
C THR A 23 7.96 -6.52 12.90
N ALA A 24 7.90 -7.06 11.68
CA ALA A 24 7.90 -6.30 10.43
C ALA A 24 6.51 -6.33 9.78
N ALA A 25 6.04 -5.16 9.34
CA ALA A 25 4.94 -5.09 8.38
C ALA A 25 5.44 -5.62 7.04
N GLY A 26 4.79 -6.66 6.51
CA GLY A 26 5.38 -7.41 5.41
C GLY A 26 4.51 -8.52 4.85
N PRO A 27 4.82 -9.04 3.65
CA PRO A 27 4.14 -10.20 3.09
C PRO A 27 4.28 -11.43 3.99
N VAL A 28 3.27 -12.31 3.95
CA VAL A 28 3.34 -13.62 4.65
C VAL A 28 4.41 -14.52 4.02
N SER A 29 4.62 -14.39 2.71
CA SER A 29 5.73 -14.99 1.97
C SER A 29 6.94 -14.04 1.90
N PRO A 30 8.16 -14.52 1.60
CA PRO A 30 9.28 -13.63 1.32
C PRO A 30 8.97 -12.66 0.18
N GLY A 31 9.34 -11.39 0.32
CA GLY A 31 9.18 -10.39 -0.74
C GLY A 31 8.85 -8.99 -0.22
N PRO A 32 8.53 -8.06 -1.14
CA PRO A 32 7.95 -6.77 -0.80
C PRO A 32 6.47 -6.87 -0.41
N ILE A 33 5.94 -5.84 0.27
CA ILE A 33 4.51 -5.75 0.56
C ILE A 33 3.73 -5.61 -0.75
N ASP A 34 2.78 -6.51 -0.98
CA ASP A 34 1.78 -6.42 -2.04
C ASP A 34 0.49 -5.79 -1.45
N HIS A 35 0.17 -4.57 -1.90
CA HIS A 35 -0.99 -3.80 -1.45
C HIS A 35 -1.37 -2.67 -2.41
N TYR A 36 -2.69 -2.40 -2.56
CA TYR A 36 -3.26 -1.29 -3.36
C TYR A 36 -2.76 0.12 -2.99
N PHE A 37 -2.05 0.22 -1.88
CA PHE A 37 -1.46 1.46 -1.39
C PHE A 37 -0.21 1.86 -2.19
N PHE A 38 0.56 0.89 -2.69
CA PHE A 38 1.82 1.15 -3.40
C PHE A 38 1.60 1.34 -4.91
N GLU A 39 2.56 2.02 -5.56
CA GLU A 39 2.63 2.05 -7.03
C GLU A 39 2.85 0.63 -7.56
N ASP A 40 2.18 0.27 -8.65
CA ASP A 40 2.12 -1.09 -9.22
C ASP A 40 1.69 -2.19 -8.21
N TYR A 41 1.00 -1.79 -7.15
CA TYR A 41 0.51 -2.65 -6.06
C TYR A 41 1.62 -3.30 -5.24
N VAL A 42 2.89 -2.95 -5.43
CA VAL A 42 4.01 -3.60 -4.75
C VAL A 42 4.98 -2.55 -4.21
N SER A 43 5.36 -2.66 -2.94
CA SER A 43 6.37 -1.77 -2.37
C SER A 43 7.73 -2.01 -3.03
N SER A 44 8.45 -0.95 -3.41
CA SER A 44 9.86 -1.09 -3.82
C SER A 44 10.81 -1.30 -2.65
N VAL A 45 10.31 -1.14 -1.42
CA VAL A 45 11.07 -1.09 -0.18
C VAL A 45 10.59 -2.19 0.74
N THR A 46 11.52 -2.87 1.38
CA THR A 46 11.24 -3.75 2.52
C THR A 46 11.40 -2.96 3.81
N TYR A 47 10.47 -3.10 4.74
CA TYR A 47 10.53 -2.44 6.05
C TYR A 47 10.94 -3.46 7.11
N PRO A 48 12.16 -3.37 7.67
CA PRO A 48 12.60 -4.27 8.74
C PRO A 48 11.71 -4.21 9.98
N THR A 49 11.11 -3.05 10.25
CA THR A 49 10.19 -2.87 11.38
C THR A 49 8.99 -1.97 11.01
N VAL A 50 7.98 -1.94 11.87
CA VAL A 50 6.82 -1.04 11.73
C VAL A 50 7.24 0.43 11.87
N GLU A 51 8.24 0.73 12.70
CA GLU A 51 8.82 2.07 12.86
C GLU A 51 9.38 2.58 11.53
N ASP A 52 10.05 1.72 10.75
CA ASP A 52 10.60 2.10 9.45
C ASP A 52 9.48 2.47 8.45
N LEU A 53 8.39 1.70 8.43
CA LEU A 53 7.20 2.00 7.62
C LEU A 53 6.57 3.33 8.07
N GLN A 54 6.32 3.50 9.36
CA GLN A 54 5.77 4.74 9.92
C GLN A 54 6.64 5.95 9.57
N LEU A 55 7.96 5.83 9.74
CA LEU A 55 8.90 6.90 9.45
C LEU A 55 8.88 7.27 7.97
N HIS A 56 8.82 6.28 7.08
CA HIS A 56 8.74 6.52 5.64
C HIS A 56 7.46 7.28 5.27
N LEU A 57 6.30 6.81 5.73
CA LEU A 57 5.02 7.44 5.44
C LEU A 57 4.91 8.86 6.02
N ASN A 58 5.38 9.08 7.25
CA ASN A 58 5.41 10.41 7.85
C ASN A 58 6.37 11.38 7.12
N ARG A 59 7.47 10.88 6.55
CA ARG A 59 8.35 11.69 5.69
C ARG A 59 7.67 12.08 4.38
N ILE A 60 6.89 11.18 3.79
CA ILE A 60 6.09 11.46 2.60
C ILE A 60 5.08 12.56 2.90
N LEU A 61 4.28 12.41 3.97
CA LEU A 61 3.29 13.40 4.40
C LEU A 61 3.92 14.78 4.63
N LYS A 62 5.04 14.82 5.37
CA LYS A 62 5.78 16.06 5.62
C LYS A 62 6.29 16.71 4.33
N LYS A 63 6.79 15.93 3.37
CA LYS A 63 7.24 16.45 2.07
C LYS A 63 6.09 17.04 1.24
N GLN A 64 4.87 16.53 1.38
CA GLN A 64 3.68 17.10 0.76
C GLN A 64 3.14 18.34 1.48
N GLY A 65 3.71 18.72 2.63
CA GLY A 65 3.22 19.81 3.45
C GLY A 65 1.97 19.45 4.26
N HIS A 66 1.64 18.16 4.38
CA HIS A 66 0.58 17.71 5.27
C HIS A 66 1.02 17.80 6.73
N LYS A 67 0.06 18.12 7.60
CA LYS A 67 0.25 18.16 9.06
C LYS A 67 -0.10 16.85 9.74
N ASP A 68 -0.71 15.93 9.00
CA ASP A 68 -1.09 14.61 9.45
C ASP A 68 0.16 13.80 9.85
N THR A 69 0.02 12.98 10.89
CA THR A 69 1.02 12.02 11.34
C THR A 69 0.36 10.67 11.58
N LEU A 70 1.00 9.61 11.10
CA LEU A 70 0.62 8.24 11.38
C LEU A 70 1.35 7.74 12.64
N ASP A 71 0.60 7.12 13.54
CA ASP A 71 1.14 6.38 14.68
C ASP A 71 0.79 4.89 14.58
N LEU A 72 1.56 4.20 13.74
CA LEU A 72 1.44 2.76 13.45
C LEU A 72 2.05 1.90 14.57
N VAL A 73 3.09 2.40 15.25
CA VAL A 73 3.77 1.67 16.33
C VAL A 73 2.80 1.44 17.48
N SER A 74 2.12 2.48 17.97
CA SER A 74 1.12 2.34 19.03
C SER A 74 -0.03 1.40 18.61
N GLU A 75 -0.48 1.43 17.35
CA GLU A 75 -1.50 0.53 16.84
C GLU A 75 -1.02 -0.94 16.89
N VAL A 76 0.23 -1.22 16.49
CA VAL A 76 0.80 -2.58 16.55
C VAL A 76 1.11 -3.04 17.96
N GLU A 77 1.55 -2.15 18.86
CA GLU A 77 1.75 -2.52 20.27
C GLU A 77 0.43 -2.93 20.94
N GLN A 78 -0.65 -2.23 20.60
CA GLN A 78 -1.97 -2.49 21.19
C GLN A 78 -2.68 -3.69 20.55
N TYR A 79 -2.57 -3.83 19.22
CA TYR A 79 -3.40 -4.77 18.46
C TYR A 79 -2.60 -5.78 17.66
N GLY A 80 -1.28 -5.67 17.55
CA GLY A 80 -0.46 -6.54 16.72
C GLY A 80 -0.73 -6.41 15.22
N LEU A 81 0.13 -7.01 14.41
CA LEU A 81 -0.08 -7.13 12.98
C LEU A 81 -1.18 -8.16 12.67
N ARG A 82 -1.95 -7.90 11.62
CA ARG A 82 -3.12 -8.67 11.21
C ARG A 82 -2.95 -9.21 9.81
N LEU A 83 -3.55 -10.37 9.55
CA LEU A 83 -3.62 -10.89 8.20
C LEU A 83 -4.45 -9.92 7.35
N CYS A 84 -3.81 -9.38 6.32
CA CYS A 84 -4.36 -8.38 5.43
C CYS A 84 -4.31 -8.91 3.99
N PRO A 85 -5.39 -9.54 3.51
CA PRO A 85 -5.57 -9.82 2.10
C PRO A 85 -5.71 -8.50 1.33
N SER A 86 -4.80 -8.23 0.40
CA SER A 86 -4.88 -7.02 -0.43
C SER A 86 -5.86 -7.18 -1.58
N ASP A 87 -5.97 -8.39 -2.18
CA ASP A 87 -6.87 -8.64 -3.30
C ASP A 87 -8.24 -9.21 -2.84
N MET A 88 -9.20 -8.30 -2.72
CA MET A 88 -10.57 -8.61 -2.27
C MET A 88 -11.54 -8.78 -3.44
N HIS A 89 -11.06 -9.12 -4.63
CA HIS A 89 -11.93 -9.35 -5.77
C HIS A 89 -12.90 -10.50 -5.50
N GLY A 90 -14.17 -10.35 -5.92
CA GLY A 90 -15.23 -11.33 -5.63
C GLY A 90 -14.93 -12.75 -6.14
N THR A 91 -14.11 -12.89 -7.18
CA THR A 91 -13.68 -14.20 -7.71
C THR A 91 -12.78 -14.98 -6.76
N ASN A 92 -12.16 -14.30 -5.78
CA ASN A 92 -11.29 -14.93 -4.79
C ASN A 92 -12.09 -15.53 -3.62
N PHE A 93 -13.43 -15.36 -3.64
CA PHE A 93 -14.36 -15.94 -2.67
C PHE A 93 -15.29 -16.93 -3.35
N MET A 94 -15.04 -18.21 -3.13
CA MET A 94 -15.86 -19.30 -3.66
C MET A 94 -16.87 -19.80 -2.64
N VAL A 95 -17.93 -20.44 -3.11
CA VAL A 95 -18.88 -21.16 -2.26
C VAL A 95 -18.57 -22.65 -2.35
N ASP A 96 -18.34 -23.30 -1.20
CA ASP A 96 -18.10 -24.75 -1.14
C ASP A 96 -19.40 -25.57 -1.31
N SER A 97 -19.29 -26.90 -1.26
CA SER A 97 -20.46 -27.80 -1.36
C SER A 97 -21.45 -27.66 -0.19
N ASN A 98 -21.05 -27.04 0.91
CA ASN A 98 -21.88 -26.80 2.10
C ASN A 98 -22.50 -25.40 2.12
N GLY A 99 -22.26 -24.58 1.10
CA GLY A 99 -22.74 -23.20 1.04
C GLY A 99 -21.90 -22.20 1.84
N MET A 100 -20.69 -22.57 2.24
CA MET A 100 -19.75 -21.74 3.00
C MET A 100 -18.84 -20.94 2.06
N ILE A 101 -18.49 -19.71 2.45
CA ILE A 101 -17.51 -18.92 1.70
C ILE A 101 -16.10 -19.41 2.03
N VAL A 102 -15.30 -19.62 0.99
CA VAL A 102 -13.89 -19.99 1.05
C VAL A 102 -13.09 -18.95 0.28
N ALA A 103 -12.15 -18.31 0.97
CA ALA A 103 -11.12 -17.48 0.33
C ALA A 103 -10.03 -18.39 -0.25
N ILE A 104 -9.67 -18.20 -1.52
CA ILE A 104 -8.78 -19.13 -2.25
C ILE A 104 -7.47 -18.52 -2.75
N ASP A 105 -7.42 -17.20 -2.96
CA ASP A 105 -6.22 -16.50 -3.44
C ASP A 105 -5.63 -15.63 -2.34
N PHE A 106 -4.45 -16.02 -1.85
CA PHE A 106 -3.71 -15.33 -0.81
C PHE A 106 -2.40 -14.73 -1.33
N GLY A 107 -2.18 -14.67 -2.66
CA GLY A 107 -0.93 -14.21 -3.27
C GLY A 107 -0.52 -12.79 -2.83
N GLY A 108 -1.50 -11.91 -2.64
CA GLY A 108 -1.31 -10.54 -2.13
C GLY A 108 -1.56 -10.38 -0.63
N THR A 109 -1.27 -11.40 0.19
CA THR A 109 -1.56 -11.34 1.63
C THR A 109 -0.34 -10.93 2.45
N SER A 110 -0.52 -9.91 3.29
CA SER A 110 0.52 -9.37 4.15
C SER A 110 0.09 -9.33 5.62
N SER A 111 1.06 -9.35 6.53
CA SER A 111 0.86 -9.00 7.95
C SER A 111 0.97 -7.48 8.07
N LEU A 112 -0.17 -6.79 8.14
CA LEU A 112 -0.26 -5.32 8.15
C LEU A 112 -1.20 -4.82 9.26
N LEU A 113 -1.26 -3.51 9.40
CA LEU A 113 -2.17 -2.83 10.32
C LEU A 113 -3.60 -2.77 9.78
N THR A 114 -4.57 -2.55 10.66
CA THR A 114 -6.00 -2.56 10.28
C THR A 114 -6.35 -1.44 9.30
N CYS A 115 -5.65 -0.31 9.39
CA CYS A 115 -5.80 0.80 8.45
C CYS A 115 -5.46 0.43 7.00
N PHE A 116 -4.49 -0.47 6.77
CA PHE A 116 -4.17 -0.97 5.43
C PHE A 116 -5.29 -1.86 4.88
N PHE A 117 -5.80 -2.78 5.70
CA PHE A 117 -6.92 -3.63 5.31
C PHE A 117 -8.16 -2.80 4.93
N HIS A 118 -8.51 -1.80 5.75
CA HIS A 118 -9.59 -0.89 5.42
C HIS A 118 -9.33 -0.14 4.12
N TYR A 119 -8.09 0.32 3.91
CA TYR A 119 -7.69 0.98 2.67
C TYR A 119 -7.85 0.06 1.45
N ALA A 120 -7.47 -1.22 1.54
CA ALA A 120 -7.66 -2.20 0.47
C ALA A 120 -9.15 -2.45 0.16
N ILE A 121 -10.01 -2.45 1.18
CA ILE A 121 -11.47 -2.53 0.98
C ILE A 121 -11.95 -1.32 0.18
N ILE A 122 -11.70 -0.10 0.64
CA ILE A 122 -12.33 1.10 0.04
C ILE A 122 -11.77 1.47 -1.33
N MET A 123 -10.55 1.03 -1.66
CA MET A 123 -9.88 1.38 -2.91
C MET A 123 -10.22 0.47 -4.10
N SER A 124 -10.82 -0.69 -3.84
CA SER A 124 -11.20 -1.63 -4.89
C SER A 124 -12.66 -1.41 -5.31
N CYS A 125 -13.05 -2.00 -6.44
CA CYS A 125 -14.21 -1.67 -7.28
C CYS A 125 -15.59 -1.67 -6.57
N SER A 126 -16.67 -1.46 -7.33
CA SER A 126 -18.05 -1.34 -6.83
C SER A 126 -18.52 -2.45 -5.87
N PHE A 127 -18.00 -3.68 -6.02
CA PHE A 127 -18.23 -4.79 -5.08
C PHE A 127 -17.70 -4.47 -3.67
N ASN A 128 -16.54 -3.84 -3.59
CA ASN A 128 -15.88 -3.56 -2.33
C ASN A 128 -16.49 -2.36 -1.61
N CYS A 129 -17.10 -1.40 -2.30
CA CYS A 129 -17.88 -0.36 -1.63
C CYS A 129 -19.05 -0.96 -0.82
N LEU A 130 -19.71 -1.99 -1.37
CA LEU A 130 -20.75 -2.72 -0.65
C LEU A 130 -20.18 -3.53 0.51
N LEU A 131 -19.01 -4.15 0.33
CA LEU A 131 -18.31 -4.85 1.41
C LEU A 131 -17.88 -3.90 2.54
N ALA A 132 -17.35 -2.72 2.22
CA ALA A 132 -16.93 -1.70 3.18
C ALA A 132 -18.04 -1.33 4.16
N SER A 133 -19.27 -1.21 3.67
CA SER A 133 -20.44 -0.92 4.49
C SER A 133 -20.89 -2.05 5.41
N LYS A 134 -20.35 -3.26 5.22
CA LYS A 134 -20.80 -4.50 5.87
C LYS A 134 -19.77 -5.14 6.78
N VAL A 135 -18.49 -4.92 6.53
CA VAL A 135 -17.39 -5.43 7.37
C VAL A 135 -17.40 -4.71 8.71
N VAL A 136 -17.55 -5.49 9.78
CA VAL A 136 -17.42 -5.04 11.16
C VAL A 136 -16.07 -5.49 11.70
N TYR A 137 -15.27 -4.60 12.27
CA TYR A 137 -14.00 -4.95 12.88
C TYR A 137 -14.26 -5.56 14.27
N PRO A 138 -14.27 -6.89 14.46
CA PRO A 138 -14.98 -7.50 15.60
C PRO A 138 -14.22 -7.37 16.93
N LYS A 139 -12.94 -6.98 16.88
CA LYS A 139 -12.01 -6.94 18.03
C LYS A 139 -11.04 -5.75 18.00
N TYR A 140 -11.15 -4.88 17.00
CA TYR A 140 -10.26 -3.73 16.80
C TYR A 140 -11.12 -2.49 16.64
N PRO A 141 -10.65 -1.32 17.07
CA PRO A 141 -11.31 -0.09 16.66
C PRO A 141 -11.35 -0.07 15.13
N THR A 142 -12.47 0.39 14.58
CA THR A 142 -12.48 0.84 13.19
C THR A 142 -11.24 1.72 13.00
N PRO A 143 -10.40 1.45 11.98
CA PRO A 143 -9.16 2.19 11.83
C PRO A 143 -9.45 3.69 11.86
N GLU A 144 -8.61 4.43 12.58
CA GLU A 144 -8.86 5.86 12.75
C GLU A 144 -8.96 6.52 11.38
N LYS A 145 -10.02 7.31 11.18
CA LYS A 145 -10.23 8.00 9.90
C LYS A 145 -9.02 8.85 9.52
N SER A 146 -8.35 9.44 10.52
CA SER A 146 -7.07 10.15 10.38
C SER A 146 -5.98 9.28 9.74
N HIS A 147 -5.85 8.02 10.13
CA HIS A 147 -4.88 7.09 9.54
C HIS A 147 -5.22 6.75 8.10
N VAL A 148 -6.50 6.50 7.80
CA VAL A 148 -6.96 6.22 6.43
C VAL A 148 -6.75 7.43 5.51
N ASP A 149 -7.12 8.63 5.97
CA ASP A 149 -6.93 9.89 5.25
C ASP A 149 -5.43 10.20 5.03
N ALA A 150 -4.59 9.90 6.02
CA ALA A 150 -3.14 10.07 5.91
C ALA A 150 -2.51 9.06 4.94
N LEU A 151 -2.99 7.80 4.90
CA LEU A 151 -2.58 6.84 3.88
C LEU A 151 -2.97 7.35 2.48
N ASP A 152 -4.18 7.83 2.28
CA ASP A 152 -4.60 8.34 0.96
C ASP A 152 -3.72 9.50 0.47
N LYS A 153 -3.41 10.44 1.37
CA LYS A 153 -2.46 11.53 1.10
C LYS A 153 -1.06 11.00 0.78
N ALA A 154 -0.55 10.06 1.57
CA ALA A 154 0.78 9.49 1.37
C ALA A 154 0.91 8.80 0.01
N ARG A 155 -0.13 8.06 -0.41
CA ARG A 155 -0.18 7.36 -1.71
C ARG A 155 0.00 8.28 -2.90
N TYR A 156 -0.47 9.53 -2.84
CA TYR A 156 -0.34 10.48 -3.94
C TYR A 156 1.11 10.64 -4.43
N LEU A 157 2.08 10.78 -3.52
CA LEU A 157 3.50 10.88 -3.90
C LEU A 157 4.12 9.55 -4.34
N LEU A 158 3.64 8.43 -3.82
CA LEU A 158 4.11 7.11 -4.24
C LEU A 158 3.79 6.87 -5.72
N ILE A 159 2.64 7.33 -6.20
CA ILE A 159 2.18 7.17 -7.59
C ILE A 159 2.86 8.13 -8.59
N ILE A 160 3.18 9.36 -8.18
CA ILE A 160 3.70 10.38 -9.13
C ILE A 160 5.23 10.51 -9.11
N GLY A 161 5.89 9.96 -8.10
CA GLY A 161 7.33 10.07 -7.90
C GLY A 161 8.05 8.76 -8.16
N SER A 162 7.78 7.78 -7.29
CA SER A 162 8.32 6.42 -7.21
C SER A 162 8.16 5.94 -5.76
N ASN A 163 8.01 4.63 -5.55
CA ASN A 163 7.98 4.03 -4.20
C ASN A 163 9.23 4.32 -3.31
N ASN A 164 10.33 4.84 -3.87
CA ASN A 164 11.56 5.21 -3.12
C ASN A 164 11.51 6.63 -2.50
N TYR A 165 10.40 7.36 -2.69
CA TYR A 165 10.29 8.75 -2.24
C TYR A 165 10.11 8.87 -0.72
N GLY A 166 11.19 9.19 -0.01
CA GLY A 166 11.16 9.33 1.47
C GLY A 166 12.06 8.34 2.18
N GLU A 167 12.65 7.40 1.44
CA GLU A 167 13.78 6.60 1.88
C GLU A 167 14.97 7.51 2.25
N HIS A 168 15.63 7.22 3.37
CA HIS A 168 17.01 7.64 3.56
C HIS A 168 17.88 6.60 2.89
N VAL A 169 18.78 7.04 2.00
CA VAL A 169 19.91 6.24 1.56
C VAL A 169 20.64 5.79 2.83
N SER A 170 20.59 4.50 3.17
CA SER A 170 21.42 3.92 4.23
C SER A 170 22.88 4.34 4.02
N LEU A 171 23.65 4.59 5.09
CA LEU A 171 25.09 4.87 4.99
C LEU A 171 25.83 3.80 4.17
N LEU A 172 25.35 2.55 4.19
CA LEU A 172 25.86 1.45 3.36
C LEU A 172 25.57 1.64 1.86
N SER A 173 24.41 2.21 1.51
CA SER A 173 24.09 2.58 0.13
C SER A 173 24.84 3.82 -0.35
N LEU A 174 25.22 4.75 0.53
CA LEU A 174 26.12 5.86 0.18
C LEU A 174 27.54 5.37 -0.14
N LEU A 175 28.07 4.44 0.67
CA LEU A 175 29.38 3.83 0.42
C LEU A 175 29.42 2.98 -0.86
N ARG A 176 28.32 2.27 -1.19
CA ARG A 176 28.20 1.56 -2.48
C ARG A 176 28.05 2.52 -3.67
N MET A 177 27.31 3.61 -3.50
CA MET A 177 27.16 4.61 -4.56
C MET A 177 28.48 5.31 -4.89
N ASP A 178 29.39 5.55 -3.94
CA ASP A 178 30.72 6.11 -4.23
C ASP A 178 31.59 5.15 -5.06
N THR A 179 31.50 3.84 -4.81
CA THR A 179 32.16 2.84 -5.65
C THR A 179 31.55 2.78 -7.05
N ASP A 180 30.23 2.83 -7.17
CA ASP A 180 29.53 2.78 -8.46
C ASP A 180 29.69 4.08 -9.27
N LEU A 181 29.71 5.25 -8.62
CA LEU A 181 30.01 6.55 -9.23
C LEU A 181 31.44 6.62 -9.76
N ASN A 182 32.40 6.03 -9.05
CA ASN A 182 33.78 5.95 -9.53
C ASN A 182 33.94 5.00 -10.72
N VAL A 183 33.15 3.91 -10.78
CA VAL A 183 33.10 3.00 -11.92
C VAL A 183 32.38 3.64 -13.10
N LEU A 184 31.25 4.31 -12.86
CA LEU A 184 30.47 5.03 -13.88
C LEU A 184 31.23 6.25 -14.42
N ALA A 185 31.96 7.00 -13.60
CA ALA A 185 32.80 8.12 -14.06
C ALA A 185 33.95 7.64 -14.95
N ARG A 186 34.55 6.48 -14.64
CA ARG A 186 35.58 5.84 -15.50
C ARG A 186 34.98 5.32 -16.81
N SER A 187 33.75 4.80 -16.77
CA SER A 187 33.01 4.36 -17.97
C SER A 187 32.51 5.53 -18.83
N ALA A 188 32.05 6.63 -18.22
CA ALA A 188 31.56 7.81 -18.93
C ALA A 188 32.69 8.61 -19.59
N ALA A 189 33.88 8.64 -18.98
CA ALA A 189 35.08 9.19 -19.61
C ALA A 189 35.52 8.42 -20.87
N GLN A 190 35.07 7.17 -21.04
CA GLN A 190 35.30 6.35 -22.24
C GLN A 190 34.18 6.46 -23.28
N THR A 191 33.01 7.02 -22.94
CA THR A 191 31.79 6.94 -23.78
C THR A 191 31.29 8.31 -24.28
N SER A 192 32.13 9.35 -24.26
CA SER A 192 31.75 10.68 -24.77
C SER A 192 31.72 10.75 -26.30
N GLN A 193 30.92 9.91 -26.95
CA GLN A 193 30.49 10.03 -28.36
C GLN A 193 29.15 9.27 -28.58
N ALA A 194 28.02 9.75 -28.02
CA ALA A 194 26.68 9.44 -28.56
C ALA A 194 25.58 10.34 -27.94
N GLN A 195 24.73 10.94 -28.78
CA GLN A 195 23.58 11.80 -28.45
C GLN A 195 22.35 11.00 -28.00
N PHE A 196 21.57 11.54 -27.03
CA PHE A 196 20.28 10.99 -26.57
C PHE A 196 19.05 11.65 -27.26
N PRO A 197 17.98 10.92 -27.65
CA PRO A 197 16.81 11.50 -28.31
C PRO A 197 15.57 11.74 -27.41
N ASN A 198 14.73 12.64 -27.92
CA ASN A 198 13.55 13.35 -27.38
C ASN A 198 12.32 12.54 -26.87
N SER A 199 12.43 11.28 -26.45
CA SER A 199 11.26 10.43 -26.14
C SER A 199 10.56 10.71 -24.79
N ARG A 200 11.22 11.39 -23.85
CA ARG A 200 10.71 11.61 -22.47
C ARG A 200 9.54 12.60 -22.36
N LYS A 201 9.36 13.51 -23.33
CA LYS A 201 8.33 14.56 -23.24
C LYS A 201 6.92 14.11 -23.62
N ARG A 202 6.76 13.02 -24.39
CA ARG A 202 5.43 12.54 -24.82
C ARG A 202 4.70 11.71 -23.75
N LYS A 203 5.41 10.91 -22.96
CA LYS A 203 4.80 10.09 -21.90
C LYS A 203 4.17 10.93 -20.77
N MET A 204 4.71 12.11 -20.50
CA MET A 204 4.24 12.97 -19.41
C MET A 204 2.84 13.57 -19.68
N THR A 205 2.48 13.79 -20.94
CA THR A 205 1.18 14.38 -21.32
C THR A 205 0.04 13.35 -21.27
N GLU A 206 0.31 12.09 -21.60
CA GLU A 206 -0.70 11.01 -21.54
C GLU A 206 -1.07 10.64 -20.10
N TYR A 207 -0.10 10.66 -19.17
CA TYR A 207 -0.34 10.39 -17.74
C TYR A 207 -1.22 11.46 -17.06
N LEU A 208 -1.06 12.73 -17.41
CA LEU A 208 -1.89 13.82 -16.87
C LEU A 208 -3.37 13.71 -17.31
N LEU A 209 -3.63 13.14 -18.48
CA LEU A 209 -4.99 12.96 -18.98
C LEU A 209 -5.73 11.82 -18.25
N VAL A 210 -5.03 10.72 -17.96
CA VAL A 210 -5.57 9.58 -17.21
C VAL A 210 -5.89 9.97 -15.76
N LEU A 211 -5.01 10.74 -15.12
CA LEU A 211 -5.25 11.27 -13.77
C LEU A 211 -6.49 12.17 -13.71
N HIS A 212 -6.71 13.05 -14.71
CA HIS A 212 -7.89 13.92 -14.72
C HIS A 212 -9.22 13.15 -14.87
N ILE A 213 -9.20 12.02 -15.58
CA ILE A 213 -10.34 11.11 -15.72
C ILE A 213 -10.62 10.38 -14.39
N MET A 214 -9.58 9.95 -13.67
CA MET A 214 -9.75 9.31 -12.35
C MET A 214 -10.25 10.29 -11.28
N TYR A 215 -9.75 11.53 -11.25
CA TYR A 215 -10.21 12.54 -10.29
C TYR A 215 -11.64 13.01 -10.53
N SER A 216 -12.12 12.97 -11.78
CA SER A 216 -13.52 13.25 -12.10
C SER A 216 -14.47 12.14 -11.62
N SER A 217 -13.96 10.92 -11.38
CA SER A 217 -14.71 9.80 -10.82
C SER A 217 -14.61 9.70 -9.29
N SER A 218 -13.59 10.29 -8.66
CA SER A 218 -13.49 10.46 -7.19
C SER A 218 -14.54 11.39 -6.57
N LEU A 219 -15.30 12.15 -7.36
CA LEU A 219 -16.53 12.84 -6.91
C LEU A 219 -17.58 11.87 -6.35
N CYS A 220 -17.47 10.56 -6.62
CA CYS A 220 -18.35 9.55 -6.06
C CYS A 220 -18.06 9.26 -4.56
N VAL A 221 -16.84 9.46 -4.08
CA VAL A 221 -16.45 9.13 -2.68
C VAL A 221 -16.90 10.22 -1.70
N SER A 222 -16.94 11.50 -2.11
CA SER A 222 -17.38 12.60 -1.25
C SER A 222 -18.88 12.58 -0.90
N LEU A 223 -19.70 11.79 -1.60
CA LEU A 223 -21.13 11.69 -1.33
C LEU A 223 -21.49 10.67 -0.22
N TYR A 224 -20.53 9.90 0.28
CA TYR A 224 -20.79 8.84 1.27
C TYR A 224 -20.53 9.25 2.74
N TYR A 225 -20.07 10.48 2.99
CA TYR A 225 -19.82 11.02 4.33
C TYR A 225 -20.73 12.21 4.69
N SER A 226 -21.95 12.27 4.13
CA SER A 226 -22.99 13.24 4.53
C SER A 226 -24.16 12.55 5.21
#